data_AF-A0A439D3D4-F1
#
_entry.id   AF-A0A439D3D4-F1
#
_cell.length_a   1.000
_cell.length_b   1.000
_cell.length_c   1.000
_cell.angle_alpha   90.00
_cell.angle_beta   90.00
_cell.angle_gamma   90.00
#
_symmetry.space_group_name_H-M   'P 1'
#
loop_
_entity.id
_entity.type
_entity.pdbx_description
1 polymer ?
#
loop_
_entity_poly.entity_id
_entity_poly.type
_entity_poly.pdbx_seq_one_letter_code
_entity_poly.pdbx_strand_id
1 'polypeptide(L)'
;MSSSNQEELISEVEQLLKDLEQKTAELKQANADLEQANNDLEQATTSLAAREADRTRRDAGLAAFFMGPRHCAQDVDLWLPFVGSLEQPVPATQAPAEQRLRWTVTQQTASPAGLLESVALLYGEAVADRYDEEGCAAFVPIIRWLEGAEVAPIPTIMQLLRRLLANTNQDGGHATQLGFFLGTWQVVCLVRLRWPETEDLADIERRCRERSESSPADFQLILDLVAGASSDRELRAAFDGDQDAEIPPALSATPHKYCPNQGTLLVAPAARPCVWALDLRHCAIWLVDKDKGDFDDDGSYRLRGSQGREDLMVPSATSDLDFIFGHL
;
A
#
# COMPACT_ATOMS: atom_id res chain seq x y z
N MET A 1 -92.68 5.19 -28.39
CA MET A 1 -91.42 4.73 -27.79
C MET A 1 -91.76 3.48 -26.98
N SER A 2 -91.31 2.32 -27.45
CA SER A 2 -91.78 1.01 -27.02
C SER A 2 -91.16 0.60 -25.69
N SER A 3 -91.93 -0.09 -24.84
CA SER A 3 -91.52 -0.68 -23.55
C SER A 3 -90.17 -1.44 -23.63
N SER A 4 -89.87 -2.04 -24.79
CA SER A 4 -88.62 -2.76 -25.08
C SER A 4 -87.35 -1.92 -24.93
N ASN A 5 -87.33 -0.65 -25.35
CA ASN A 5 -86.15 0.20 -25.20
C ASN A 5 -85.89 0.58 -23.74
N GLN A 6 -86.95 0.58 -22.93
CA GLN A 6 -86.87 0.95 -21.52
C GLN A 6 -86.28 -0.18 -20.69
N GLU A 7 -86.61 -1.44 -21.01
CA GLU A 7 -85.99 -2.63 -20.40
C GLU A 7 -84.51 -2.78 -20.75
N GLU A 8 -84.12 -2.48 -22.00
CA GLU A 8 -82.73 -2.54 -22.45
C GLU A 8 -81.84 -1.49 -21.73
N LEU A 9 -82.35 -0.26 -21.58
CA LEU A 9 -81.70 0.80 -20.80
C LEU A 9 -81.56 0.43 -19.31
N ILE A 10 -82.57 -0.21 -18.71
CA ILE A 10 -82.49 -0.66 -17.32
C ILE A 10 -81.40 -1.73 -17.16
N SER A 11 -81.34 -2.70 -18.08
CA SER A 11 -80.31 -3.75 -18.06
C SER A 11 -78.89 -3.17 -18.24
N GLU A 12 -78.71 -2.17 -19.09
CA GLU A 12 -77.41 -1.52 -19.30
C GLU A 12 -76.96 -0.73 -18.06
N VAL A 13 -77.88 -0.02 -17.40
CA VAL A 13 -77.61 0.67 -16.14
C VAL A 13 -77.26 -0.30 -15.02
N GLU A 14 -77.97 -1.43 -14.90
CA GLU A 14 -77.65 -2.47 -13.93
C GLU A 14 -76.25 -3.08 -14.15
N GLN A 15 -75.85 -3.28 -15.40
CA GLN A 15 -74.52 -3.76 -15.73
C GLN A 15 -73.43 -2.74 -15.37
N LEU A 16 -73.64 -1.46 -15.72
CA LEU A 16 -72.72 -0.38 -15.37
C LEU A 16 -72.56 -0.21 -13.85
N LEU A 17 -73.64 -0.40 -13.08
CA LEU A 17 -73.59 -0.36 -11.62
C LEU A 17 -72.74 -1.50 -11.05
N LYS A 18 -72.90 -2.73 -11.56
CA LYS A 18 -72.08 -3.88 -11.15
C LYS A 18 -70.60 -3.67 -11.49
N ASP A 19 -70.31 -3.18 -12.69
CA ASP A 19 -68.94 -2.91 -13.13
C ASP A 19 -68.29 -1.81 -12.26
N LEU A 20 -69.06 -0.78 -11.88
CA LEU A 20 -68.60 0.29 -11.00
C LEU A 20 -68.37 -0.20 -9.57
N GLU A 21 -69.24 -1.06 -9.04
CA GLU A 21 -69.04 -1.72 -7.74
C GLU A 21 -67.77 -2.58 -7.74
N GLN A 22 -67.54 -3.37 -8.80
CA GLN A 22 -66.33 -4.17 -8.97
C GLN A 22 -65.08 -3.28 -9.02
N LYS A 23 -65.08 -2.23 -9.85
CA LYS A 23 -63.94 -1.30 -9.95
C LYS A 23 -63.66 -0.59 -8.64
N THR A 24 -64.71 -0.26 -7.88
CA THR A 24 -64.57 0.34 -6.54
C THR A 24 -63.95 -0.64 -5.55
N ALA A 25 -64.31 -1.92 -5.61
CA ALA A 25 -63.69 -2.96 -4.78
C ALA A 25 -62.22 -3.19 -5.15
N GLU A 26 -61.90 -3.26 -6.45
CA GLU A 26 -60.52 -3.37 -6.95
C GLU A 26 -59.65 -2.19 -6.51
N LEU A 27 -60.17 -0.95 -6.59
CA LEU A 27 -59.47 0.24 -6.12
C LEU A 27 -59.23 0.23 -4.60
N LYS A 28 -60.21 -0.22 -3.81
CA LYS A 28 -60.04 -0.36 -2.36
C LYS A 28 -58.95 -1.38 -2.02
N GLN A 29 -58.92 -2.51 -2.72
CA GLN A 29 -57.88 -3.52 -2.53
C GLN A 29 -56.50 -2.97 -2.92
N ALA A 30 -56.39 -2.33 -4.09
CA ALA A 30 -55.14 -1.73 -4.54
C ALA A 30 -54.63 -0.65 -3.56
N ASN A 31 -55.53 0.13 -2.96
CA ASN A 31 -55.16 1.13 -1.97
C ASN A 31 -54.65 0.47 -0.67
N ALA A 32 -55.27 -0.61 -0.22
CA ALA A 32 -54.80 -1.38 0.93
C ALA A 32 -53.44 -2.03 0.69
N ASP A 33 -53.22 -2.59 -0.51
CA ASP A 33 -51.94 -3.18 -0.91
C ASP A 33 -50.82 -2.11 -0.97
N LEU A 34 -51.15 -0.90 -1.43
CA LEU A 34 -50.22 0.24 -1.48
C LEU A 34 -49.88 0.76 -0.08
N GLU A 35 -50.87 0.87 0.82
CA GLU A 35 -50.63 1.21 2.23
C GLU A 35 -49.72 0.17 2.90
N GLN A 36 -49.94 -1.13 2.64
CA GLN A 36 -49.07 -2.18 3.15
C GLN A 36 -47.64 -2.06 2.59
N ALA A 37 -47.48 -1.87 1.28
CA ALA A 37 -46.16 -1.71 0.68
C ALA A 37 -45.42 -0.48 1.21
N ASN A 38 -46.15 0.62 1.50
CA ASN A 38 -45.56 1.82 2.09
C ASN A 38 -45.08 1.56 3.52
N ASN A 39 -45.87 0.83 4.34
CA ASN A 39 -45.46 0.42 5.68
C ASN A 39 -44.22 -0.48 5.65
N ASP A 40 -44.16 -1.44 4.70
CA ASP A 40 -43.00 -2.32 4.53
C ASP A 40 -41.74 -1.54 4.13
N LEU A 41 -41.89 -0.52 3.27
CA LEU A 41 -40.80 0.38 2.88
C LEU A 41 -40.31 1.23 4.07
N GLU A 42 -41.21 1.78 4.88
CA GLU A 42 -40.87 2.54 6.09
C GLU A 42 -40.13 1.66 7.11
N GLN A 43 -40.53 0.40 7.26
CA GLN A 43 -39.80 -0.55 8.11
C GLN A 43 -38.42 -0.89 7.54
N ALA A 44 -38.32 -1.13 6.24
CA ALA A 44 -37.04 -1.43 5.59
C ALA A 44 -36.05 -0.27 5.69
N THR A 45 -36.51 0.96 5.48
CA THR A 45 -35.69 2.18 5.61
C THR A 45 -35.22 2.40 7.05
N THR A 46 -36.10 2.21 8.04
CA THR A 46 -35.73 2.28 9.47
C THR A 46 -34.69 1.21 9.83
N SER A 47 -34.87 -0.02 9.33
CA SER A 47 -33.92 -1.12 9.55
C SER A 47 -32.56 -0.86 8.92
N LEU A 48 -32.53 -0.30 7.70
CA LEU A 48 -31.31 0.09 7.01
C LEU A 48 -30.56 1.17 7.80
N ALA A 49 -31.26 2.22 8.24
CA ALA A 49 -30.67 3.30 9.04
C ALA A 49 -30.07 2.79 10.36
N ALA A 50 -30.73 1.84 11.03
CA ALA A 50 -30.19 1.21 12.23
C ALA A 50 -28.90 0.42 11.94
N ARG A 51 -28.88 -0.35 10.84
CA ARG A 51 -27.68 -1.10 10.42
C ARG A 51 -26.52 -0.18 10.03
N GLU A 52 -26.79 0.94 9.38
CA GLU A 52 -25.78 1.95 9.05
C GLU A 52 -25.20 2.62 10.29
N ALA A 53 -26.04 2.94 11.28
CA ALA A 53 -25.59 3.48 12.56
C ALA A 53 -24.71 2.46 13.33
N ASP A 54 -25.10 1.19 13.35
CA ASP A 54 -24.32 0.12 13.97
C ASP A 54 -22.99 -0.13 13.25
N ARG A 55 -22.97 -0.05 11.92
CA ARG A 55 -21.73 -0.14 11.12
C ARG A 55 -20.81 1.01 11.45
N THR A 56 -21.28 2.26 11.39
CA THR A 56 -20.49 3.45 11.75
C THR A 56 -19.89 3.34 13.15
N ARG A 57 -20.67 2.84 14.13
CA ARG A 57 -20.18 2.62 15.49
C ARG A 57 -19.08 1.56 15.54
N ARG A 58 -19.23 0.43 14.82
CA ARG A 58 -18.20 -0.60 14.74
C ARG A 58 -16.93 -0.08 14.08
N ASP A 59 -17.06 0.64 12.98
CA ASP A 59 -15.92 1.14 12.21
C ASP A 59 -15.11 2.16 13.03
N ALA A 60 -15.80 3.05 13.75
CA ALA A 60 -15.16 3.95 14.71
C ALA A 60 -14.46 3.19 15.86
N GLY A 61 -15.08 2.10 16.34
CA GLY A 61 -14.47 1.22 17.35
C GLY A 61 -13.20 0.52 16.85
N LEU A 62 -13.19 0.04 15.61
CA LEU A 62 -12.02 -0.56 14.97
C LEU A 62 -10.92 0.48 14.70
N ALA A 63 -11.29 1.68 14.23
CA ALA A 63 -10.36 2.78 14.08
C ALA A 63 -9.68 3.12 15.42
N ALA A 64 -10.47 3.23 16.50
CA ALA A 64 -9.96 3.44 17.85
C ALA A 64 -9.04 2.30 18.33
N PHE A 65 -9.35 1.06 17.98
CA PHE A 65 -8.49 -0.09 18.30
C PHE A 65 -7.12 0.01 17.60
N PHE A 66 -7.08 0.29 16.29
CA PHE A 66 -5.83 0.35 15.54
C PHE A 66 -4.99 1.59 15.85
N MET A 67 -5.62 2.71 16.21
CA MET A 67 -4.92 3.91 16.68
C MET A 67 -4.07 3.63 17.93
N GLY A 68 -4.49 2.70 18.79
CA GLY A 68 -3.82 2.47 20.07
C GLY A 68 -3.67 3.75 20.90
N PRO A 69 -2.69 3.83 21.82
CA PRO A 69 -2.50 5.00 22.68
C PRO A 69 -1.74 6.16 22.01
N ARG A 70 -1.25 5.99 20.77
CA ARG A 70 -0.35 6.94 20.11
C ARG A 70 -1.07 8.08 19.36
N HIS A 71 -2.39 8.02 19.21
CA HIS A 71 -3.19 8.96 18.41
C HIS A 71 -4.35 9.57 19.20
N CYS A 72 -4.86 10.70 18.72
CA CYS A 72 -5.94 11.43 19.39
C CYS A 72 -7.31 11.06 18.81
N ALA A 73 -8.38 11.28 19.57
CA ALA A 73 -9.74 11.00 19.11
C ALA A 73 -10.16 11.79 17.87
N GLN A 74 -9.42 12.85 17.50
CA GLN A 74 -9.65 13.64 16.29
C GLN A 74 -9.15 12.93 15.02
N ASP A 75 -8.29 11.90 15.17
CA ASP A 75 -7.73 11.15 14.04
C ASP A 75 -8.66 10.04 13.53
N VAL A 76 -9.76 9.74 14.23
CA VAL A 76 -10.68 8.63 13.88
C VAL A 76 -11.12 8.69 12.42
N ASP A 77 -11.46 9.88 11.94
CA ASP A 77 -11.92 10.09 10.55
C ASP A 77 -10.84 9.76 9.52
N LEU A 78 -9.56 9.91 9.88
CA LEU A 78 -8.42 9.58 9.03
C LEU A 78 -8.17 8.07 8.95
N TRP A 79 -8.70 7.29 9.91
CA TRP A 79 -8.62 5.83 9.97
C TRP A 79 -9.84 5.13 9.36
N LEU A 80 -10.97 5.81 9.18
CA LEU A 80 -12.16 5.21 8.54
C LEU A 80 -11.88 4.63 7.14
N PRO A 81 -11.10 5.28 6.25
CA PRO A 81 -10.75 4.69 4.96
C PRO A 81 -9.96 3.37 5.09
N PHE A 82 -9.09 3.28 6.09
CA PHE A 82 -8.34 2.06 6.41
C PHE A 82 -9.29 0.95 6.87
N VAL A 83 -10.17 1.24 7.83
CA VAL A 83 -11.12 0.25 8.34
C VAL A 83 -12.08 -0.22 7.25
N GLY A 84 -12.61 0.70 6.43
CA GLY A 84 -13.49 0.36 5.32
C GLY A 84 -12.81 -0.51 4.25
N SER A 85 -11.48 -0.45 4.13
CA SER A 85 -10.72 -1.33 3.23
C SER A 85 -10.60 -2.77 3.72
N LEU A 86 -10.70 -3.01 5.03
CA LEU A 86 -10.61 -4.36 5.61
C LEU A 86 -11.84 -5.22 5.27
N GLU A 87 -12.97 -4.59 4.98
CA GLU A 87 -14.21 -5.26 4.58
C GLU A 87 -14.27 -5.56 3.07
N GLN A 88 -13.32 -5.06 2.28
CA GLN A 88 -13.32 -5.27 0.83
C GLN A 88 -12.86 -6.69 0.48
N PRO A 89 -13.47 -7.31 -0.55
CA PRO A 89 -13.10 -8.65 -0.97
C PRO A 89 -11.63 -8.71 -1.39
N VAL A 90 -10.98 -9.79 -0.98
CA VAL A 90 -9.55 -9.97 -1.20
C VAL A 90 -9.33 -10.57 -2.59
N PRO A 91 -8.65 -9.88 -3.52
CA PRO A 91 -8.42 -10.41 -4.85
C PRO A 91 -7.51 -11.64 -4.78
N ALA A 92 -7.88 -12.71 -5.48
CA ALA A 92 -7.04 -13.89 -5.65
C ALA A 92 -5.89 -13.58 -6.62
N THR A 93 -4.71 -14.14 -6.37
CA THR A 93 -3.56 -14.00 -7.29
C THR A 93 -3.86 -14.71 -8.62
N GLN A 94 -3.52 -14.06 -9.74
CA GLN A 94 -3.35 -14.76 -11.01
C GLN A 94 -1.89 -15.23 -11.12
N ALA A 95 -1.65 -16.51 -11.41
CA ALA A 95 -0.30 -17.05 -11.52
C ALA A 95 0.51 -16.29 -12.60
N PRO A 96 1.70 -15.74 -12.28
CA PRO A 96 2.45 -14.97 -13.26
C PRO A 96 3.14 -15.90 -14.27
N ALA A 97 2.94 -15.62 -15.55
CA ALA A 97 3.82 -16.07 -16.62
C ALA A 97 5.18 -15.37 -16.48
N GLU A 98 6.25 -16.17 -16.46
CA GLU A 98 7.68 -15.82 -16.59
C GLU A 98 8.16 -14.53 -15.89
N GLN A 99 8.82 -14.75 -14.75
CA GLN A 99 9.48 -13.76 -13.89
C GLN A 99 10.51 -12.92 -14.65
N ARG A 100 10.19 -11.64 -14.89
CA ARG A 100 11.21 -10.60 -15.11
C ARG A 100 11.62 -10.02 -13.76
N LEU A 101 12.91 -10.15 -13.45
CA LEU A 101 13.58 -9.63 -12.26
C LEU A 101 13.21 -8.16 -12.02
N ARG A 102 12.60 -7.87 -10.87
CA ARG A 102 12.27 -6.53 -10.36
C ARG A 102 12.59 -6.48 -8.87
N TRP A 103 12.73 -5.26 -8.36
CA TRP A 103 13.29 -4.99 -7.04
C TRP A 103 12.48 -5.56 -5.84
N THR A 104 13.10 -6.42 -4.99
CA THR A 104 12.51 -7.23 -3.89
C THR A 104 13.40 -7.37 -2.64
N VAL A 105 12.91 -7.20 -1.40
CA VAL A 105 13.66 -7.17 -0.12
C VAL A 105 13.59 -8.58 0.47
N THR A 106 14.62 -9.39 0.26
CA THR A 106 14.66 -10.83 0.60
C THR A 106 14.74 -11.24 2.10
N GLN A 107 13.89 -12.18 2.51
CA GLN A 107 14.00 -13.19 3.63
C GLN A 107 13.94 -12.69 5.09
N GLN A 108 13.28 -13.34 6.08
CA GLN A 108 12.90 -14.75 6.35
C GLN A 108 11.39 -14.92 6.68
N THR A 109 10.84 -16.15 6.64
CA THR A 109 9.41 -16.48 6.83
C THR A 109 8.84 -16.03 8.17
N ALA A 110 8.06 -14.95 8.17
CA ALA A 110 7.26 -14.54 9.32
C ALA A 110 5.87 -15.18 9.28
N SER A 111 5.36 -15.54 10.45
CA SER A 111 3.98 -15.98 10.65
C SER A 111 3.00 -14.92 10.09
N PRO A 112 1.91 -15.33 9.40
CA PRO A 112 0.93 -14.42 8.81
C PRO A 112 0.22 -13.48 9.81
N ALA A 113 0.43 -13.66 11.12
CA ALA A 113 -0.15 -12.83 12.17
C ALA A 113 0.38 -11.37 12.22
N GLY A 114 1.45 -11.03 11.49
CA GLY A 114 2.10 -9.71 11.60
C GLY A 114 1.77 -8.69 10.50
N LEU A 115 1.10 -9.08 9.40
CA LEU A 115 0.86 -8.17 8.27
C LEU A 115 -0.01 -6.99 8.69
N LEU A 116 -1.19 -7.28 9.25
CA LEU A 116 -2.16 -6.25 9.59
C LEU A 116 -1.62 -5.29 10.65
N GLU A 117 -0.85 -5.81 11.61
CA GLU A 117 -0.15 -5.01 12.61
C GLU A 117 0.86 -4.05 11.96
N SER A 118 1.67 -4.55 11.02
CA SER A 118 2.67 -3.73 10.32
C SER A 118 2.03 -2.68 9.41
N VAL A 119 0.93 -3.05 8.74
CA VAL A 119 0.15 -2.17 7.88
C VAL A 119 -0.56 -1.09 8.71
N ALA A 120 -1.15 -1.46 9.86
CA ALA A 120 -1.76 -0.52 10.79
C ALA A 120 -0.71 0.42 11.41
N LEU A 121 0.46 -0.11 11.82
CA LEU A 121 1.57 0.69 12.34
C LEU A 121 2.01 1.75 11.32
N LEU A 122 2.31 1.35 10.09
CA LEU A 122 2.68 2.30 9.04
C LEU A 122 1.57 3.29 8.72
N TYR A 123 0.31 2.85 8.74
CA TYR A 123 -0.83 3.74 8.51
C TYR A 123 -0.92 4.80 9.62
N GLY A 124 -0.75 4.40 10.88
CA GLY A 124 -0.70 5.31 12.02
C GLY A 124 0.46 6.29 11.95
N GLU A 125 1.66 5.81 11.65
CA GLU A 125 2.83 6.68 11.47
C GLU A 125 2.62 7.67 10.30
N ALA A 126 2.00 7.22 9.20
CA ALA A 126 1.59 8.11 8.11
C ALA A 126 0.54 9.14 8.58
N VAL A 127 -0.48 8.74 9.34
CA VAL A 127 -1.51 9.65 9.88
C VAL A 127 -0.90 10.71 10.80
N ALA A 128 0.04 10.32 11.66
CA ALA A 128 0.74 11.23 12.55
C ALA A 128 1.88 12.00 11.87
N ASP A 129 2.13 11.77 10.58
CA ASP A 129 3.24 12.37 9.83
C ASP A 129 4.61 12.15 10.53
N ARG A 130 4.78 10.94 11.07
CA ARG A 130 6.01 10.53 11.74
C ARG A 130 6.74 9.52 10.85
N TYR A 131 7.97 9.88 10.52
CA TYR A 131 8.85 9.08 9.67
C TYR A 131 10.13 8.82 10.44
N ASP A 132 10.12 7.74 11.24
CA ASP A 132 11.26 7.26 12.02
C ASP A 132 11.72 5.86 11.57
N GLU A 133 12.74 5.32 12.24
CA GLU A 133 13.31 4.02 11.91
C GLU A 133 12.34 2.86 12.20
N GLU A 134 11.48 2.98 13.21
CA GLU A 134 10.46 1.99 13.56
C GLU A 134 9.45 1.85 12.40
N GLY A 135 9.00 2.99 11.86
CA GLY A 135 8.14 3.01 10.68
C GLY A 135 8.84 2.44 9.44
N CYS A 136 10.09 2.79 9.15
CA CYS A 136 10.84 2.16 8.06
C CYS A 136 10.92 0.63 8.21
N ALA A 137 11.14 0.13 9.42
CA ALA A 137 11.23 -1.32 9.69
C ALA A 137 9.91 -2.05 9.41
N ALA A 138 8.76 -1.38 9.54
CA ALA A 138 7.45 -1.97 9.31
C ALA A 138 7.16 -2.29 7.83
N PHE A 139 7.93 -1.75 6.86
CA PHE A 139 7.84 -2.18 5.46
C PHE A 139 8.34 -3.62 5.25
N VAL A 140 9.34 -4.06 6.02
CA VAL A 140 9.97 -5.38 5.87
C VAL A 140 8.94 -6.53 5.98
N PRO A 141 8.13 -6.63 7.05
CA PRO A 141 7.12 -7.68 7.14
C PRO A 141 6.05 -7.60 6.05
N ILE A 142 5.67 -6.39 5.60
CA ILE A 142 4.68 -6.21 4.52
C ILE A 142 5.22 -6.76 3.20
N ILE A 143 6.44 -6.35 2.84
CA ILE A 143 7.13 -6.78 1.62
C ILE A 143 7.30 -8.29 1.62
N ARG A 144 7.83 -8.87 2.71
CA ARG A 144 8.01 -10.32 2.86
C ARG A 144 6.71 -11.09 2.66
N TRP A 145 5.63 -10.57 3.21
CA TRP A 145 4.34 -11.21 3.09
C TRP A 145 3.81 -11.13 1.65
N LEU A 146 3.94 -9.96 1.00
CA LEU A 146 3.54 -9.76 -0.39
C LEU A 146 4.36 -10.57 -1.38
N GLU A 147 5.60 -10.93 -1.08
CA GLU A 147 6.41 -11.83 -1.91
C GLU A 147 5.86 -13.26 -1.94
N GLY A 148 5.35 -13.77 -0.80
CA GLY A 148 4.94 -15.17 -0.67
C GLY A 148 3.43 -15.44 -0.67
N ALA A 149 2.58 -14.45 -0.39
CA ALA A 149 1.16 -14.70 -0.15
C ALA A 149 0.37 -14.98 -1.44
N GLU A 150 -0.42 -16.05 -1.50
CA GLU A 150 -1.33 -16.32 -2.64
C GLU A 150 -2.53 -15.38 -2.70
N VAL A 151 -2.83 -14.71 -1.59
CA VAL A 151 -3.99 -13.83 -1.43
C VAL A 151 -3.53 -12.67 -0.58
N ALA A 152 -3.82 -11.43 -0.98
CA ALA A 152 -3.34 -10.21 -0.31
C ALA A 152 -4.44 -9.18 -0.05
N PRO A 153 -4.50 -8.52 1.13
CA PRO A 153 -5.46 -7.44 1.40
C PRO A 153 -5.06 -6.18 0.62
N ILE A 154 -5.10 -6.27 -0.70
CA ILE A 154 -4.70 -5.23 -1.64
C ILE A 154 -5.46 -3.94 -1.38
N PRO A 155 -6.78 -3.93 -1.14
CA PRO A 155 -7.49 -2.70 -0.75
C PRO A 155 -6.82 -1.95 0.42
N THR A 156 -6.44 -2.68 1.47
CA THR A 156 -5.81 -2.12 2.67
C THR A 156 -4.40 -1.61 2.38
N ILE A 157 -3.63 -2.38 1.61
CA ILE A 157 -2.29 -1.96 1.17
C ILE A 157 -2.38 -0.71 0.29
N MET A 158 -3.34 -0.63 -0.63
CA MET A 158 -3.56 0.53 -1.47
C MET A 158 -3.94 1.76 -0.65
N GLN A 159 -4.78 1.60 0.39
CA GLN A 159 -5.07 2.73 1.29
C GLN A 159 -3.85 3.19 2.09
N LEU A 160 -3.03 2.25 2.56
CA LEU A 160 -1.75 2.57 3.18
C LEU A 160 -0.85 3.38 2.23
N LEU A 161 -0.68 2.92 0.99
CA LEU A 161 0.14 3.60 -0.01
C LEU A 161 -0.39 5.01 -0.33
N ARG A 162 -1.70 5.17 -0.50
CA ARG A 162 -2.31 6.49 -0.71
C ARG A 162 -2.03 7.42 0.46
N ARG A 163 -2.11 6.92 1.69
CA ARG A 163 -1.86 7.71 2.90
C ARG A 163 -0.39 8.09 3.03
N LEU A 164 0.52 7.14 2.83
CA LEU A 164 1.97 7.38 2.82
C LEU A 164 2.36 8.44 1.80
N LEU A 165 1.79 8.40 0.59
CA LEU A 165 2.07 9.39 -0.45
C LEU A 165 1.38 10.75 -0.23
N ALA A 166 0.32 10.80 0.57
CA ALA A 166 -0.37 12.05 0.90
C ALA A 166 0.34 12.80 2.04
N ASN A 167 0.86 12.06 3.02
CA ASN A 167 1.26 12.64 4.30
C ASN A 167 2.75 12.82 4.49
N THR A 168 3.59 12.35 3.60
CA THR A 168 5.04 12.57 3.72
C THR A 168 5.38 14.05 3.62
N ASN A 169 5.45 14.72 4.78
CA ASN A 169 5.79 16.12 4.86
C ASN A 169 7.16 16.40 4.25
N GLN A 170 7.29 17.60 3.68
CA GLN A 170 8.53 18.12 3.11
C GLN A 170 9.58 18.44 4.19
N ASP A 171 9.16 18.59 5.45
CA ASP A 171 9.98 19.12 6.55
C ASP A 171 10.78 18.07 7.34
N GLY A 172 10.56 16.77 7.06
CA GLY A 172 11.29 15.67 7.69
C GLY A 172 12.74 15.54 7.21
N GLY A 173 13.58 14.92 8.04
CA GLY A 173 14.97 14.65 7.65
C GLY A 173 15.04 13.74 6.41
N HIS A 174 15.73 14.22 5.37
CA HIS A 174 15.80 13.63 4.03
C HIS A 174 16.05 12.11 3.99
N ALA A 175 16.87 11.57 4.89
CA ALA A 175 17.17 10.14 4.93
C ALA A 175 15.99 9.25 5.35
N THR A 176 15.14 9.66 6.31
CA THR A 176 13.96 8.82 6.64
C THR A 176 12.92 8.91 5.53
N GLN A 177 12.74 10.10 4.95
CA GLN A 177 11.84 10.28 3.81
C GLN A 177 12.23 9.38 2.63
N LEU A 178 13.53 9.28 2.34
CA LEU A 178 14.05 8.36 1.33
C LEU A 178 13.69 6.90 1.68
N GLY A 179 13.88 6.49 2.93
CA GLY A 179 13.57 5.12 3.33
C GLY A 179 12.11 4.75 3.19
N PHE A 180 11.22 5.65 3.60
CA PHE A 180 9.79 5.49 3.38
C PHE A 180 9.43 5.50 1.91
N PHE A 181 10.07 6.34 1.10
CA PHE A 181 9.87 6.32 -0.34
C PHE A 181 10.25 4.96 -0.92
N LEU A 182 11.44 4.45 -0.62
CA LEU A 182 11.93 3.18 -1.15
C LEU A 182 11.03 2.02 -0.72
N GLY A 183 10.63 1.98 0.56
CA GLY A 183 9.66 1.00 1.06
C GLY A 183 8.31 1.10 0.34
N THR A 184 7.78 2.31 0.16
CA THR A 184 6.51 2.57 -0.54
C THR A 184 6.58 2.12 -1.98
N TRP A 185 7.61 2.56 -2.71
CA TRP A 185 7.83 2.23 -4.11
C TRP A 185 7.96 0.72 -4.32
N GLN A 186 8.60 0.04 -3.39
CA GLN A 186 8.76 -1.39 -3.49
C GLN A 186 7.46 -2.15 -3.26
N VAL A 187 6.66 -1.75 -2.28
CA VAL A 187 5.32 -2.30 -2.09
C VAL A 187 4.48 -2.08 -3.36
N VAL A 188 4.55 -0.89 -3.98
CA VAL A 188 3.92 -0.63 -5.29
C VAL A 188 4.42 -1.59 -6.37
N CYS A 189 5.74 -1.80 -6.48
CA CYS A 189 6.32 -2.71 -7.47
C CYS A 189 5.86 -4.16 -7.27
N LEU A 190 5.77 -4.62 -6.02
CA LEU A 190 5.27 -5.96 -5.68
C LEU A 190 3.79 -6.12 -6.00
N VAL A 191 2.97 -5.11 -5.65
CA VAL A 191 1.55 -5.10 -6.00
C VAL A 191 1.39 -5.14 -7.53
N ARG A 192 2.18 -4.36 -8.28
CA ARG A 192 2.18 -4.36 -9.74
C ARG A 192 2.55 -5.70 -10.34
N LEU A 193 3.56 -6.35 -9.76
CA LEU A 193 4.05 -7.64 -10.25
C LEU A 193 3.02 -8.75 -10.05
N ARG A 194 2.37 -8.79 -8.88
CA ARG A 194 1.53 -9.92 -8.46
C ARG A 194 0.04 -9.71 -8.67
N TRP A 195 -0.41 -8.45 -8.64
CA TRP A 195 -1.80 -8.04 -8.87
C TRP A 195 -1.86 -6.89 -9.87
N PRO A 196 -1.44 -7.10 -11.13
CA PRO A 196 -1.36 -6.04 -12.15
C PRO A 196 -2.71 -5.39 -12.49
N GLU A 197 -3.82 -6.08 -12.20
CA GLU A 197 -5.20 -5.62 -12.41
C GLU A 197 -5.72 -4.73 -11.26
N THR A 198 -4.89 -4.46 -10.25
CA THR A 198 -5.28 -3.60 -9.12
C THR A 198 -5.69 -2.22 -9.62
N GLU A 199 -6.95 -1.85 -9.38
CA GLU A 199 -7.49 -0.53 -9.69
C GLU A 199 -6.69 0.56 -8.96
N ASP A 200 -6.56 1.73 -9.59
CA ASP A 200 -5.79 2.89 -9.11
C ASP A 200 -4.27 2.69 -8.94
N LEU A 201 -3.71 1.52 -9.23
CA LEU A 201 -2.26 1.30 -9.09
C LEU A 201 -1.44 2.25 -9.96
N ALA A 202 -1.91 2.53 -11.18
CA ALA A 202 -1.27 3.50 -12.08
C ALA A 202 -1.26 4.92 -11.49
N ASP A 203 -2.29 5.30 -10.73
CA ASP A 203 -2.34 6.58 -10.05
C ASP A 203 -1.30 6.67 -8.92
N ILE A 204 -1.20 5.61 -8.11
CA ILE A 204 -0.18 5.51 -7.06
C ILE A 204 1.23 5.55 -7.66
N GLU A 205 1.49 4.79 -8.72
CA GLU A 205 2.78 4.83 -9.43
C GLU A 205 3.10 6.23 -9.96
N ARG A 206 2.13 6.91 -10.56
CA ARG A 206 2.28 8.30 -11.04
C ARG A 206 2.64 9.23 -9.89
N ARG A 207 1.93 9.15 -8.76
CA ARG A 207 2.21 9.97 -7.57
C ARG A 207 3.58 9.68 -6.95
N CYS A 208 4.01 8.41 -6.94
CA CYS A 208 5.37 8.05 -6.57
C CYS A 208 6.40 8.73 -7.50
N ARG A 209 6.19 8.70 -8.82
CA ARG A 209 7.10 9.35 -9.78
C ARG A 209 7.14 10.87 -9.64
N GLU A 210 5.99 11.53 -9.58
CA GLU A 210 5.91 12.99 -9.36
C GLU A 210 6.65 13.41 -8.09
N ARG A 211 6.55 12.57 -7.06
CA ARG A 211 7.25 12.81 -5.81
C ARG A 211 8.76 12.53 -5.90
N SER A 212 9.16 11.52 -6.66
CA SER A 212 10.57 11.28 -6.97
C SER A 212 11.19 12.51 -7.63
N GLU A 213 10.52 13.07 -8.65
CA GLU A 213 10.97 14.25 -9.40
C GLU A 213 11.12 15.51 -8.53
N SER A 214 10.36 15.58 -7.43
CA SER A 214 10.46 16.67 -6.44
C SER A 214 11.54 16.44 -5.37
N SER A 215 12.19 15.27 -5.35
CA SER A 215 13.19 14.92 -4.35
C SER A 215 14.55 15.58 -4.64
N PRO A 216 15.43 15.75 -3.63
CA PRO A 216 16.81 16.17 -3.84
C PRO A 216 17.50 15.35 -4.93
N ALA A 217 18.38 15.99 -5.71
CA ALA A 217 19.07 15.35 -6.84
C ALA A 217 19.82 14.06 -6.43
N ASP A 218 20.38 14.02 -5.23
CA ASP A 218 21.06 12.87 -4.64
C ASP A 218 20.15 11.64 -4.51
N PHE A 219 18.85 11.85 -4.36
CA PHE A 219 17.87 10.77 -4.27
C PHE A 219 17.37 10.35 -5.64
N GLN A 220 17.19 11.29 -6.57
CA GLN A 220 16.65 11.00 -7.91
C GLN A 220 17.37 9.83 -8.57
N LEU A 221 18.70 9.74 -8.44
CA LEU A 221 19.45 8.60 -8.99
C LEU A 221 19.06 7.26 -8.35
N ILE A 222 18.92 7.19 -7.03
CA ILE A 222 18.49 5.97 -6.35
C ILE A 222 17.09 5.59 -6.85
N LEU A 223 16.23 6.59 -7.05
CA LEU A 223 14.87 6.37 -7.53
C LEU A 223 14.84 5.89 -8.99
N ASP A 224 15.67 6.47 -9.86
CA ASP A 224 15.82 6.06 -11.26
C ASP A 224 16.35 4.62 -11.37
N LEU A 225 17.30 4.26 -10.49
CA LEU A 225 17.84 2.91 -10.40
C LEU A 225 16.74 1.89 -10.07
N VAL A 226 15.96 2.17 -9.03
CA VAL A 226 14.93 1.26 -8.53
C VAL A 226 13.70 1.25 -9.44
N ALA A 227 13.43 2.35 -10.14
CA ALA A 227 12.38 2.44 -11.15
C ALA A 227 12.72 1.67 -12.45
N GLY A 228 13.98 1.25 -12.62
CA GLY A 228 14.43 0.50 -13.80
C GLY A 228 14.37 1.32 -15.09
N ALA A 229 14.49 2.65 -14.99
CA ALA A 229 14.22 3.56 -16.10
C ALA A 229 15.22 3.43 -17.27
N SER A 230 16.43 2.90 -17.04
CA SER A 230 17.46 2.65 -18.08
C SER A 230 18.79 2.16 -17.52
N SER A 231 19.03 2.33 -16.21
CA SER A 231 20.34 2.24 -15.58
C SER A 231 20.73 0.86 -15.05
N ASP A 232 19.82 -0.13 -14.97
CA ASP A 232 20.18 -1.46 -14.43
C ASP A 232 21.25 -2.16 -15.30
N ARG A 233 21.16 -2.01 -16.62
CA ARG A 233 22.15 -2.60 -17.55
C ARG A 233 23.48 -1.85 -17.53
N GLU A 234 23.44 -0.52 -17.39
CA GLU A 234 24.64 0.33 -17.34
C GLU A 234 25.36 0.23 -15.99
N LEU A 235 24.63 0.18 -14.87
CA LEU A 235 25.22 -0.09 -13.57
C LEU A 235 25.77 -1.51 -13.51
N ARG A 236 24.99 -2.53 -13.93
CA ARG A 236 25.54 -3.89 -13.98
C ARG A 236 26.76 -3.92 -14.87
N ALA A 237 26.73 -3.34 -16.07
CA ALA A 237 27.91 -3.30 -16.94
C ALA A 237 29.10 -2.53 -16.34
N ALA A 238 28.87 -1.45 -15.59
CA ALA A 238 29.91 -0.74 -14.86
C ALA A 238 30.49 -1.62 -13.72
N PHE A 239 29.67 -2.43 -13.08
CA PHE A 239 30.06 -3.18 -11.89
C PHE A 239 30.39 -4.67 -12.12
N ASP A 240 30.14 -5.19 -13.32
CA ASP A 240 30.37 -6.58 -13.73
C ASP A 240 31.82 -6.75 -14.23
N GLY A 241 32.75 -6.76 -13.28
CA GLY A 241 34.10 -7.30 -13.48
C GLY A 241 35.26 -6.29 -13.59
N ASP A 242 34.98 -4.99 -13.64
CA ASP A 242 36.02 -3.96 -13.65
C ASP A 242 35.98 -3.16 -12.33
N GLN A 243 37.00 -3.33 -11.49
CA GLN A 243 37.12 -2.59 -10.23
C GLN A 243 37.36 -1.08 -10.47
N ASP A 244 37.75 -0.72 -11.69
CA ASP A 244 38.10 0.65 -12.10
C ASP A 244 37.00 1.34 -12.94
N ALA A 245 35.84 0.70 -13.13
CA ALA A 245 34.77 1.32 -13.90
C ALA A 245 34.34 2.65 -13.28
N GLU A 246 34.28 3.68 -14.12
CA GLU A 246 33.83 5.00 -13.71
C GLU A 246 32.42 4.91 -13.14
N ILE A 247 32.32 5.19 -11.84
CA ILE A 247 31.05 5.42 -11.15
C ILE A 247 30.24 6.41 -11.99
N PRO A 248 28.96 6.12 -12.28
CA PRO A 248 28.09 7.06 -12.96
C PRO A 248 28.20 8.44 -12.29
N PRO A 249 28.47 9.53 -13.02
CA PRO A 249 28.68 10.86 -12.43
C PRO A 249 27.55 11.31 -11.48
N ALA A 250 26.36 10.75 -11.65
CA ALA A 250 25.22 11.01 -10.78
C ALA A 250 25.34 10.36 -9.38
N LEU A 251 26.16 9.32 -9.18
CA LEU A 251 26.47 8.73 -7.88
C LEU A 251 27.61 9.46 -7.16
N SER A 252 28.35 10.35 -7.83
CA SER A 252 29.54 10.99 -7.23
C SER A 252 29.21 11.94 -6.08
N ALA A 253 27.96 12.42 -5.99
CA ALA A 253 27.52 13.36 -4.95
C ALA A 253 27.16 12.65 -3.62
N THR A 254 26.83 11.36 -3.66
CA THR A 254 26.46 10.58 -2.47
C THR A 254 27.54 9.55 -2.18
N PRO A 255 28.07 9.47 -0.95
CA PRO A 255 29.00 8.41 -0.58
C PRO A 255 28.39 7.04 -0.85
N HIS A 256 29.08 6.22 -1.64
CA HIS A 256 28.62 4.88 -1.96
C HIS A 256 29.81 3.93 -2.12
N LYS A 257 29.54 2.63 -1.97
CA LYS A 257 30.54 1.58 -2.13
C LYS A 257 29.90 0.35 -2.74
N TYR A 258 30.45 -0.12 -3.85
CA TYR A 258 30.02 -1.38 -4.45
C TYR A 258 30.76 -2.58 -3.85
N CYS A 259 30.02 -3.60 -3.46
CA CYS A 259 30.47 -4.87 -2.93
C CYS A 259 30.31 -5.94 -4.02
N PRO A 260 31.31 -6.16 -4.89
CA PRO A 260 31.19 -7.01 -6.09
C PRO A 260 30.85 -8.46 -5.76
N ASN A 261 31.46 -9.02 -4.72
CA ASN A 261 31.22 -10.41 -4.29
C ASN A 261 29.76 -10.67 -3.89
N GLN A 262 29.05 -9.61 -3.48
CA GLN A 262 27.65 -9.67 -3.06
C GLN A 262 26.72 -8.97 -4.05
N GLY A 263 27.24 -8.39 -5.13
CA GLY A 263 26.47 -7.59 -6.07
C GLY A 263 25.65 -6.48 -5.40
N THR A 264 26.16 -5.89 -4.30
CA THR A 264 25.43 -4.92 -3.49
C THR A 264 26.05 -3.55 -3.57
N LEU A 265 25.26 -2.52 -3.81
CA LEU A 265 25.67 -1.12 -3.73
C LEU A 265 25.26 -0.55 -2.36
N LEU A 266 26.24 -0.20 -1.55
CA LEU A 266 26.04 0.58 -0.33
C LEU A 266 25.93 2.05 -0.67
N VAL A 267 24.93 2.73 -0.15
CA VAL A 267 24.70 4.16 -0.33
C VAL A 267 24.50 4.78 1.06
N ALA A 268 25.41 5.66 1.44
CA ALA A 268 25.44 6.31 2.75
C ALA A 268 25.08 7.80 2.61
N PRO A 269 23.79 8.15 2.52
CA PRO A 269 23.37 9.54 2.58
C PRO A 269 23.80 10.15 3.93
N ALA A 270 24.28 11.40 3.92
CA ALA A 270 25.06 11.99 5.00
C ALA A 270 24.39 11.99 6.40
N ALA A 271 25.24 12.02 7.44
CA ALA A 271 24.96 12.35 8.85
C ALA A 271 24.03 11.43 9.65
N ARG A 272 23.92 10.13 9.30
CA ARG A 272 23.07 9.18 10.05
C ARG A 272 23.75 7.84 10.34
N PRO A 273 23.32 7.10 11.37
CA PRO A 273 23.86 5.79 11.75
C PRO A 273 23.45 4.65 10.78
N CYS A 274 22.90 4.98 9.61
CA CYS A 274 22.34 3.98 8.70
C CYS A 274 22.81 4.17 7.25
N VAL A 275 22.96 3.05 6.53
CA VAL A 275 23.35 2.95 5.12
C VAL A 275 22.28 2.18 4.39
N TRP A 276 22.03 2.52 3.14
CA TRP A 276 21.18 1.74 2.25
C TRP A 276 22.02 0.71 1.50
N ALA A 277 21.67 -0.55 1.60
CA ALA A 277 22.24 -1.62 0.79
C ALA A 277 21.26 -1.98 -0.33
N LEU A 278 21.73 -1.86 -1.57
CA LEU A 278 20.98 -2.17 -2.78
C LEU A 278 21.58 -3.43 -3.42
N ASP A 279 20.97 -4.59 -3.22
CA ASP A 279 21.37 -5.83 -3.89
C ASP A 279 20.89 -5.79 -5.33
N LEU A 280 21.81 -5.58 -6.27
CA LEU A 280 21.50 -5.48 -7.69
C LEU A 280 21.10 -6.84 -8.28
N ARG A 281 21.47 -7.97 -7.66
CA ARG A 281 21.20 -9.33 -8.16
C ARG A 281 19.75 -9.73 -7.92
N HIS A 282 19.29 -9.51 -6.68
CA HIS A 282 17.92 -9.78 -6.24
C HIS A 282 17.04 -8.53 -6.34
N CYS A 283 17.65 -7.43 -6.79
CA CYS A 283 17.04 -6.13 -6.87
C CYS A 283 16.50 -5.72 -5.46
N ALA A 284 17.19 -6.04 -4.37
CA ALA A 284 16.73 -5.75 -3.01
C ALA A 284 17.22 -4.40 -2.49
N ILE A 285 16.49 -3.79 -1.55
CA ILE A 285 16.95 -2.61 -0.80
C ILE A 285 16.79 -2.88 0.68
N TRP A 286 17.75 -2.52 1.52
CA TRP A 286 17.55 -2.56 2.97
C TRP A 286 18.41 -1.54 3.70
N LEU A 287 17.99 -1.23 4.92
CA LEU A 287 18.75 -0.39 5.83
C LEU A 287 19.75 -1.25 6.60
N VAL A 288 20.98 -0.75 6.69
CA VAL A 288 22.09 -1.36 7.41
C VAL A 288 22.53 -0.39 8.48
N ASP A 289 22.57 -0.89 9.71
CA ASP A 289 23.00 -0.13 10.88
C ASP A 289 24.53 -0.10 10.93
N LYS A 290 25.10 1.10 10.84
CA LYS A 290 26.54 1.38 10.87
C LYS A 290 27.17 0.95 12.19
N ASP A 291 26.46 1.19 13.29
CA ASP A 291 26.96 0.92 14.64
C ASP A 291 27.08 -0.58 14.94
N LYS A 292 26.51 -1.43 14.07
CA LYS A 292 26.60 -2.88 14.14
C LYS A 292 27.71 -3.49 13.27
N GLY A 293 28.56 -2.66 12.67
CA GLY A 293 29.70 -3.15 11.91
C GLY A 293 30.90 -3.52 12.78
N ASP A 294 31.60 -4.58 12.39
CA ASP A 294 32.85 -5.03 13.00
C ASP A 294 33.89 -5.44 11.95
N PHE A 295 35.18 -5.37 12.30
CA PHE A 295 36.23 -5.94 11.45
C PHE A 295 36.31 -7.45 11.73
N ASP A 296 36.31 -8.23 10.65
CA ASP A 296 36.55 -9.67 10.69
C ASP A 296 38.05 -9.98 10.75
N ASP A 297 38.41 -11.24 11.04
CA ASP A 297 39.80 -11.68 11.21
C ASP A 297 40.66 -11.51 9.95
N ASP A 298 40.01 -11.45 8.78
CA ASP A 298 40.65 -11.21 7.47
C ASP A 298 40.86 -9.71 7.17
N GLY A 299 40.43 -8.83 8.09
CA GLY A 299 40.48 -7.38 7.95
C GLY A 299 39.33 -6.79 7.11
N SER A 300 38.39 -7.59 6.62
CA SER A 300 37.18 -7.12 5.95
C SER A 300 36.24 -6.45 6.96
N TYR A 301 35.57 -5.36 6.57
CA TYR A 301 34.58 -4.73 7.44
C TYR A 301 33.22 -5.37 7.20
N ARG A 302 32.70 -6.01 8.23
CA ARG A 302 31.45 -6.76 8.23
C ARG A 302 30.36 -5.87 8.80
N LEU A 303 29.39 -5.51 7.97
CA LEU A 303 28.14 -4.90 8.41
C LEU A 303 27.12 -6.00 8.69
N ARG A 304 26.76 -6.19 9.96
CA ARG A 304 25.83 -7.27 10.31
C ARG A 304 24.47 -7.06 9.68
N GLY A 305 23.98 -8.09 9.00
CA GLY A 305 22.65 -8.10 8.44
C GLY A 305 21.60 -7.99 9.55
N SER A 306 20.54 -7.21 9.34
CA SER A 306 19.41 -7.21 10.27
C SER A 306 18.64 -8.53 10.16
N GLN A 307 18.41 -9.19 11.32
CA GLN A 307 17.53 -10.35 11.47
C GLN A 307 17.73 -11.50 10.46
N GLY A 308 18.90 -12.15 10.49
CA GLY A 308 19.13 -13.42 9.80
C GLY A 308 19.49 -13.31 8.32
N ARG A 309 19.82 -12.10 7.84
CA ARG A 309 20.45 -11.90 6.53
C ARG A 309 21.95 -12.14 6.59
N GLU A 310 22.52 -12.50 5.44
CA GLU A 310 23.97 -12.54 5.26
C GLU A 310 24.58 -11.20 5.63
N ASP A 311 25.68 -11.27 6.36
CA ASP A 311 26.45 -10.09 6.69
C ASP A 311 27.00 -9.47 5.41
N LEU A 312 26.98 -8.14 5.35
CA LEU A 312 27.55 -7.40 4.24
C LEU A 312 29.04 -7.25 4.46
N MET A 313 29.83 -7.85 3.57
CA MET A 313 31.27 -7.77 3.59
C MET A 313 31.68 -6.59 2.71
N VAL A 314 32.13 -5.52 3.36
CA VAL A 314 32.73 -4.36 2.69
C VAL A 314 34.21 -4.68 2.48
N PRO A 315 34.68 -4.66 1.21
CA PRO A 315 36.10 -4.84 0.93
C PRO A 315 36.93 -3.80 1.69
N SER A 316 38.10 -4.19 2.21
CA SER A 316 38.95 -3.36 3.07
C SER A 316 40.25 -2.91 2.40
N ALA A 317 40.25 -2.74 1.08
CA ALA A 317 41.39 -2.10 0.42
C ALA A 317 41.63 -0.69 1.00
N THR A 318 42.84 -0.15 0.90
CA THR A 318 43.18 1.14 1.53
C THR A 318 42.30 2.32 1.11
N SER A 319 41.74 2.30 -0.11
CA SER A 319 40.75 3.27 -0.61
C SER A 319 39.37 3.13 0.04
N ASP A 320 39.10 1.98 0.66
CA ASP A 320 37.79 1.58 1.15
C ASP A 320 37.63 1.92 2.62
N LEU A 321 38.75 2.05 3.34
CA LEU A 321 38.81 2.53 4.72
C LEU A 321 38.32 3.98 4.83
N ASP A 322 38.50 4.83 3.83
CA ASP A 322 37.98 6.21 3.85
C ASP A 322 36.45 6.23 3.81
N PHE A 323 35.83 5.31 3.06
CA PHE A 323 34.38 5.13 3.08
C PHE A 323 33.93 4.56 4.43
N ILE A 324 34.63 3.55 4.94
CA ILE A 324 34.29 2.93 6.23
C ILE A 324 34.39 3.96 7.36
N PHE A 325 35.51 4.67 7.50
CA PHE A 325 35.69 5.62 8.61
C PHE A 325 34.99 6.96 8.40
N GLY A 326 34.72 7.36 7.17
CA GLY A 326 34.04 8.62 6.85
C GLY A 326 32.52 8.49 6.83
N HIS A 327 31.99 7.29 6.55
CA HIS A 327 30.59 7.10 6.23
C HIS A 327 29.94 5.85 6.81
N LEU A 328 30.68 4.87 7.33
CA LEU A 328 30.18 3.73 8.12
C LEU A 328 30.57 3.90 9.60
#